data_AF-A0A6M4JCH0-F1
#
_entry.id   AF-A0A6M4JCH0-F1
#
_cell.length_a   1.000
_cell.length_b   1.000
_cell.length_c   1.000
_cell.angle_alpha   90.00
_cell.angle_beta   90.00
_cell.angle_gamma   90.00
#
_symmetry.space_group_name_H-M   'P 1'
#
loop_
_entity.id
_entity.type
_entity.pdbx_description
1 polymer ?
#
loop_
_entity_poly.entity_id
_entity_poly.type
_entity_poly.pdbx_seq_one_letter_code
_entity_poly.pdbx_strand_id
1 'polypeptide(L)'
;MNFKRLLVSSALPLTGCLTTLSASCSQKISDEKIEQQFNELMKEKGNWEIKLDKNNSFVNKNIFKARVTQHADGDTIQVLALENNDKHSITTGKQYKIRLAGIDTPEKNVGGTDSDPEEMFWAVKASKFCEKVLKDNQIVYIYATGKDTYGRITADVFFSYDNNQPNSVEEAKHSYSVEITRAGWTLPYLTNPSDLVTLIDKGTLQSYTFYSLGLALKSAYDNKRGFFYTQSLFKKKPTDFSNIYKIKKLGESWRPFWKDSGVRNVFQYENYDSVYKPAVAQNK
;
A
#
# COMPACT_ATOMS: atom_id res chain seq x y z
N MET A 1 -5.13 -58.22 -67.02
CA MET A 1 -5.95 -58.44 -65.79
C MET A 1 -5.74 -57.22 -64.91
N ASN A 2 -6.56 -56.17 -64.96
CA ASN A 2 -7.95 -56.00 -64.49
C ASN A 2 -8.17 -56.30 -62.99
N PHE A 3 -8.78 -55.32 -62.32
CA PHE A 3 -9.26 -55.22 -60.93
C PHE A 3 -8.20 -54.88 -59.85
N LYS A 4 -8.42 -53.99 -58.88
CA LYS A 4 -9.63 -53.31 -58.38
C LYS A 4 -9.20 -52.07 -57.58
N ARG A 5 -9.83 -50.92 -57.82
CA ARG A 5 -9.80 -49.73 -56.95
C ARG A 5 -10.40 -50.09 -55.58
N LEU A 6 -9.75 -49.67 -54.49
CA LEU A 6 -10.42 -49.50 -53.20
C LEU A 6 -10.43 -48.01 -52.86
N LEU A 7 -11.62 -47.42 -52.90
CA LEU A 7 -11.93 -46.12 -52.32
C LEU A 7 -12.17 -46.34 -50.83
N VAL A 8 -11.36 -45.72 -49.97
CA VAL A 8 -11.66 -45.59 -48.55
C VAL A 8 -12.14 -44.16 -48.31
N SER A 9 -13.40 -44.09 -47.88
CA SER A 9 -14.13 -42.90 -47.52
C SER A 9 -13.78 -42.44 -46.10
N SER A 10 -13.86 -41.12 -45.90
CA SER A 10 -14.32 -40.41 -44.69
C SER A 10 -13.56 -40.58 -43.37
N ALA A 11 -12.94 -39.49 -42.90
CA ALA A 11 -13.46 -38.71 -41.77
C ALA A 11 -12.59 -37.45 -41.55
N LEU A 12 -13.17 -36.27 -41.75
CA LEU A 12 -12.63 -35.00 -41.28
C LEU A 12 -12.93 -34.87 -39.78
N PRO A 13 -11.94 -34.69 -38.89
CA PRO A 13 -12.24 -34.23 -37.55
C PRO A 13 -12.60 -32.74 -37.61
N LEU A 14 -13.88 -32.43 -37.42
CA LEU A 14 -14.33 -31.10 -36.99
C LEU A 14 -13.64 -30.83 -35.65
N THR A 15 -12.55 -30.07 -35.70
CA THR A 15 -11.85 -29.61 -34.49
C THR A 15 -12.68 -28.45 -33.96
N GLY A 16 -13.57 -28.78 -33.02
CA GLY A 16 -14.45 -27.83 -32.35
C GLY A 16 -13.65 -26.70 -31.71
N CYS A 17 -14.03 -25.49 -32.06
CA CYS A 17 -13.58 -24.25 -31.44
C CYS A 17 -13.87 -24.29 -29.94
N LEU A 18 -12.86 -24.54 -29.12
CA LEU A 18 -12.93 -24.37 -27.67
C LEU A 18 -13.01 -22.88 -27.36
N THR A 19 -14.23 -22.39 -27.20
CA THR A 19 -14.51 -21.02 -26.77
C THR A 19 -13.98 -20.79 -25.35
N THR A 20 -12.98 -19.93 -25.26
CA THR A 20 -12.45 -19.34 -24.02
C THR A 20 -13.53 -18.51 -23.31
N LEU A 21 -14.17 -19.06 -22.28
CA LEU A 21 -15.16 -18.35 -21.44
C LEU A 21 -14.81 -18.30 -19.94
N SER A 22 -13.59 -18.69 -19.54
CA SER A 22 -13.24 -18.86 -18.11
C SER A 22 -12.64 -17.64 -17.40
N ALA A 23 -12.26 -16.56 -18.09
CA ALA A 23 -11.58 -15.43 -17.44
C ALA A 23 -12.52 -14.52 -16.61
N SER A 24 -13.77 -14.35 -17.04
CA SER A 24 -14.71 -13.39 -16.41
C SER A 24 -15.17 -13.79 -15.01
N CYS A 25 -15.34 -15.08 -14.72
CA CYS A 25 -15.81 -15.53 -13.40
C CYS A 25 -14.72 -15.46 -12.32
N SER A 26 -13.45 -15.70 -12.68
CA SER A 26 -12.34 -15.67 -11.72
C SER A 26 -12.07 -14.24 -11.22
N GLN A 27 -12.23 -13.24 -12.09
CA GLN A 27 -11.99 -11.84 -11.74
C GLN A 27 -13.05 -11.27 -10.79
N LYS A 28 -14.34 -11.62 -10.98
CA LYS A 28 -15.45 -11.20 -10.08
C LYS A 28 -15.28 -11.74 -8.66
N ILE A 29 -14.94 -13.02 -8.52
CA ILE A 29 -14.67 -13.65 -7.21
C ILE A 29 -13.50 -12.94 -6.49
N SER A 30 -12.53 -12.44 -7.26
CA SER A 30 -11.37 -11.76 -6.71
C SER A 30 -11.67 -10.36 -6.17
N ASP A 31 -12.73 -9.69 -6.64
CA ASP A 31 -13.09 -8.33 -6.23
C ASP A 31 -14.05 -8.34 -5.02
N GLU A 32 -15.00 -9.27 -4.97
CA GLU A 32 -15.85 -9.51 -3.78
C GLU A 32 -15.03 -9.85 -2.53
N LYS A 33 -13.93 -10.58 -2.70
CA LYS A 33 -13.02 -10.91 -1.59
C LYS A 33 -12.22 -9.71 -1.09
N ILE A 34 -11.79 -8.79 -1.97
CA ILE A 34 -11.19 -7.52 -1.53
C ILE A 34 -12.22 -6.74 -0.73
N GLU A 35 -13.46 -6.69 -1.22
CA GLU A 35 -14.55 -5.98 -0.56
C GLU A 35 -14.78 -6.53 0.85
N GLN A 36 -14.84 -7.86 1.00
CA GLN A 36 -14.95 -8.50 2.30
C GLN A 36 -13.75 -8.18 3.21
N GLN A 37 -12.52 -8.32 2.72
CA GLN A 37 -11.32 -8.03 3.53
C GLN A 37 -11.27 -6.57 3.97
N PHE A 38 -11.65 -5.64 3.09
CA PHE A 38 -11.78 -4.23 3.44
C PHE A 38 -12.86 -4.02 4.50
N ASN A 39 -14.02 -4.64 4.35
CA ASN A 39 -15.09 -4.51 5.34
C ASN A 39 -14.70 -5.11 6.70
N GLU A 40 -13.93 -6.20 6.72
CA GLU A 40 -13.34 -6.76 7.94
C GLU A 40 -12.29 -5.83 8.55
N LEU A 41 -11.42 -5.24 7.71
CA LEU A 41 -10.44 -4.23 8.10
C LEU A 41 -11.12 -3.02 8.79
N MET A 42 -12.26 -2.58 8.27
CA MET A 42 -13.08 -1.49 8.82
C MET A 42 -13.84 -1.88 10.10
N LYS A 43 -14.16 -3.18 10.28
CA LYS A 43 -14.85 -3.70 11.48
C LYS A 43 -13.93 -4.00 12.65
N GLU A 44 -12.63 -4.19 12.39
CA GLU A 44 -11.66 -4.52 13.44
C GLU A 44 -11.61 -3.37 14.46
N LYS A 45 -12.01 -3.68 15.71
CA LYS A 45 -12.06 -2.74 16.84
C LYS A 45 -10.66 -2.42 17.34
N GLY A 46 -9.95 -1.66 16.53
CA GLY A 46 -8.71 -1.01 16.89
C GLY A 46 -8.79 0.47 16.54
N ASN A 47 -8.59 1.33 17.54
CA ASN A 47 -8.19 2.71 17.29
C ASN A 47 -6.78 2.81 16.63
N TRP A 48 -6.73 2.56 15.31
CA TRP A 48 -5.57 2.81 14.42
C TRP A 48 -5.42 4.30 14.06
N GLU A 49 -6.17 5.18 14.73
CA GLU A 49 -6.05 6.62 14.53
C GLU A 49 -4.60 7.05 14.83
N ILE A 50 -4.06 7.92 13.99
CA ILE A 50 -2.82 8.66 14.15
C ILE A 50 -3.20 10.14 14.19
N LYS A 51 -3.08 10.74 15.37
CA LYS A 51 -3.38 12.16 15.57
C LYS A 51 -2.10 12.97 15.45
N LEU A 52 -1.94 13.64 14.32
CA LEU A 52 -0.86 14.60 14.14
C LEU A 52 -1.03 15.77 15.10
N ASP A 53 0.06 16.19 15.75
CA ASP A 53 0.03 17.31 16.70
C ASP A 53 0.18 18.63 15.94
N LYS A 54 -0.96 19.31 15.72
CA LYS A 54 -0.98 20.63 15.07
C LYS A 54 -0.25 21.74 15.84
N ASN A 55 0.10 21.53 17.10
CA ASN A 55 0.86 22.53 17.86
C ASN A 55 2.37 22.31 17.70
N ASN A 56 2.77 21.16 17.13
CA ASN A 56 4.16 20.86 16.83
C ASN A 56 4.60 21.64 15.59
N SER A 57 5.59 22.52 15.75
CA SER A 57 6.11 23.35 14.66
C SER A 57 6.70 22.55 13.50
N PHE A 58 7.21 21.34 13.75
CA PHE A 58 7.73 20.46 12.71
C PHE A 58 6.57 19.88 11.88
N VAL A 59 5.48 19.45 12.52
CA VAL A 59 4.26 18.99 11.83
C VAL A 59 3.71 20.11 10.94
N ASN A 60 3.48 21.30 11.50
CA ASN A 60 2.89 22.43 10.77
C ASN A 60 3.70 22.85 9.54
N LYS A 61 5.03 22.81 9.62
CA LYS A 61 5.89 23.18 8.48
C LYS A 61 5.89 22.12 7.38
N ASN A 62 5.50 20.88 7.67
CA ASN A 62 5.57 19.77 6.72
C ASN A 62 4.21 19.34 6.17
N ILE A 63 3.11 19.85 6.74
CA ILE A 63 1.77 19.45 6.34
C ILE A 63 1.15 20.44 5.35
N PHE A 64 0.31 19.94 4.44
CA PHE A 64 -0.60 20.78 3.67
C PHE A 64 -1.89 20.04 3.28
N LYS A 65 -2.98 20.77 3.21
CA LYS A 65 -4.29 20.33 2.72
C LYS A 65 -4.30 20.17 1.21
N ALA A 66 -4.86 19.06 0.72
CA ALA A 66 -4.94 18.76 -0.70
C ALA A 66 -6.24 18.03 -1.06
N ARG A 67 -6.55 17.97 -2.35
CA ARG A 67 -7.63 17.15 -2.92
C ARG A 67 -7.03 16.06 -3.80
N VAL A 68 -7.42 14.81 -3.61
CA VAL A 68 -7.03 13.70 -4.50
C VAL A 68 -7.64 13.92 -5.88
N THR A 69 -6.82 13.86 -6.94
CA THR A 69 -7.25 14.07 -8.32
C THR A 69 -7.05 12.87 -9.23
N GLN A 70 -6.09 11.99 -8.93
CA GLN A 70 -5.82 10.80 -9.73
C GLN A 70 -4.98 9.78 -8.95
N HIS A 71 -5.11 8.50 -9.29
CA HIS A 71 -4.24 7.41 -8.85
C HIS A 71 -3.31 6.98 -9.98
N ALA A 72 -2.04 6.79 -9.69
CA ALA A 72 -1.11 6.17 -10.64
C ALA A 72 -1.01 4.66 -10.36
N ASP A 73 -0.77 4.30 -9.10
CA ASP A 73 -0.58 2.93 -8.63
C ASP A 73 -0.90 2.84 -7.13
N GLY A 74 -0.46 1.76 -6.46
CA GLY A 74 -0.77 1.51 -5.05
C GLY A 74 -0.05 2.43 -4.07
N ASP A 75 1.01 3.13 -4.48
CA ASP A 75 1.78 4.01 -3.60
C ASP A 75 2.01 5.43 -4.14
N THR A 76 1.36 5.75 -5.26
CA THR A 76 1.54 7.01 -5.96
C THR A 76 0.20 7.59 -6.38
N ILE A 77 -0.06 8.82 -5.92
CA ILE A 77 -1.27 9.58 -6.26
C ILE A 77 -0.91 10.96 -6.81
N GLN A 78 -1.87 11.62 -7.43
CA GLN A 78 -1.82 13.04 -7.75
C GLN A 78 -2.84 13.80 -6.91
N VAL A 79 -2.42 14.98 -6.46
CA VAL A 79 -3.25 15.85 -5.62
C VAL A 79 -3.20 17.28 -6.11
N LEU A 80 -4.31 18.00 -5.95
CA LEU A 80 -4.39 19.45 -6.08
C LEU A 80 -4.16 20.08 -4.71
N ALA A 81 -3.11 20.89 -4.55
CA ALA A 81 -2.86 21.60 -3.31
C ALA A 81 -3.95 22.65 -3.04
N LEU A 82 -4.50 22.67 -1.82
CA LEU A 82 -5.53 23.61 -1.39
C LEU A 82 -4.98 24.71 -0.47
N GLU A 83 -3.73 24.56 -0.03
CA GLU A 83 -2.98 25.58 0.69
C GLU A 83 -1.50 25.57 0.31
N ASN A 84 -0.80 26.66 0.62
CA ASN A 84 0.64 26.78 0.39
C ASN A 84 1.42 26.01 1.46
N ASN A 85 2.60 25.53 1.09
CA ASN A 85 3.62 25.07 2.03
C ASN A 85 4.99 25.51 1.51
N ASP A 86 5.51 26.59 2.08
CA ASP A 86 6.73 27.24 1.61
C ASP A 86 7.97 26.33 1.76
N LYS A 87 8.02 25.54 2.85
CA LYS A 87 9.12 24.61 3.13
C LYS A 87 9.33 23.62 1.98
N HIS A 88 8.23 23.15 1.38
CA HIS A 88 8.24 22.16 0.31
C HIS A 88 7.95 22.77 -1.07
N SER A 89 7.90 24.10 -1.18
CA SER A 89 7.57 24.84 -2.40
C SER A 89 6.22 24.43 -3.02
N ILE A 90 5.22 24.25 -2.17
CA ILE A 90 3.84 23.92 -2.56
C ILE A 90 3.05 25.20 -2.73
N THR A 91 2.40 25.34 -3.88
CA THR A 91 1.55 26.47 -4.24
C THR A 91 0.11 25.99 -4.37
N THR A 92 -0.82 26.67 -3.69
CA THR A 92 -2.26 26.46 -3.83
C THR A 92 -2.69 26.46 -5.30
N GLY A 93 -3.56 25.53 -5.68
CA GLY A 93 -4.10 25.41 -7.03
C GLY A 93 -3.20 24.67 -8.02
N LYS A 94 -2.01 24.21 -7.61
CA LYS A 94 -1.15 23.37 -8.46
C LYS A 94 -1.32 21.88 -8.15
N GLN A 95 -1.14 21.06 -9.18
CA GLN A 95 -1.11 19.61 -9.04
C GLN A 95 0.29 19.12 -8.69
N TYR A 96 0.36 18.13 -7.82
CA TYR A 96 1.58 17.49 -7.39
C TYR A 96 1.43 15.97 -7.37
N LYS A 97 2.49 15.28 -7.78
CA LYS A 97 2.59 13.82 -7.66
C LYS A 97 3.21 13.47 -6.32
N ILE A 98 2.51 12.63 -5.55
CA ILE A 98 2.90 12.18 -4.22
C ILE A 98 3.35 10.72 -4.32
N ARG A 99 4.57 10.41 -3.85
CA ARG A 99 5.04 9.03 -3.61
C ARG A 99 4.99 8.79 -2.10
N LEU A 100 4.37 7.69 -1.71
CA LEU A 100 4.21 7.38 -0.30
C LEU A 100 5.54 6.98 0.36
N ALA A 101 5.76 7.53 1.54
CA ALA A 101 6.97 7.33 2.32
C ALA A 101 6.86 6.04 3.15
N GLY A 102 7.94 5.26 3.18
CA GLY A 102 8.05 4.08 4.04
C GLY A 102 7.28 2.85 3.55
N ILE A 103 6.67 2.89 2.36
CA ILE A 103 6.09 1.73 1.69
C ILE A 103 6.47 1.72 0.20
N ASP A 104 6.49 0.54 -0.40
CA ASP A 104 6.74 0.34 -1.83
C ASP A 104 5.76 -0.71 -2.30
N THR A 105 4.97 -0.43 -3.33
CA THR A 105 4.03 -1.41 -3.89
C THR A 105 4.63 -2.16 -5.08
N PRO A 106 4.18 -3.39 -5.38
CA PRO A 106 4.58 -4.08 -6.61
C PRO A 106 4.29 -3.22 -7.85
N GLU A 107 5.17 -3.25 -8.83
CA GLU A 107 5.11 -2.35 -9.98
C GLU A 107 4.28 -2.97 -11.12
N LYS A 108 3.44 -2.18 -11.79
CA LYS A 108 2.74 -2.63 -13.02
C LYS A 108 3.66 -2.61 -14.24
N ASN A 109 4.45 -1.54 -14.35
CA ASN A 109 5.36 -1.30 -15.47
C ASN A 109 6.49 -0.38 -14.98
N VAL A 110 7.73 -0.67 -15.36
CA VAL A 110 8.87 0.20 -15.10
C VAL A 110 9.65 0.42 -16.40
N GLY A 111 9.83 1.68 -16.79
CA GLY A 111 10.60 2.03 -17.99
C GLY A 111 10.06 1.44 -19.29
N GLY A 112 8.74 1.18 -19.37
CA GLY A 112 8.10 0.56 -20.52
C GLY A 112 8.11 -0.97 -20.50
N THR A 113 8.70 -1.60 -19.48
CA THR A 113 8.67 -3.05 -19.30
C THR A 113 7.53 -3.43 -18.35
N ASP A 114 6.58 -4.22 -18.85
CA ASP A 114 5.50 -4.77 -18.03
C ASP A 114 6.02 -5.78 -17.01
N SER A 115 5.42 -5.79 -15.82
CA SER A 115 5.73 -6.79 -14.82
C SER A 115 5.14 -8.15 -15.18
N ASP A 116 5.72 -9.21 -14.60
CA ASP A 116 5.21 -10.55 -14.86
C ASP A 116 3.81 -10.75 -14.24
N PRO A 117 3.07 -11.80 -14.65
CA PRO A 117 1.67 -11.95 -14.24
C PRO A 117 1.45 -11.99 -12.71
N GLU A 118 2.44 -12.46 -11.95
CA GLU A 118 2.34 -12.50 -10.50
C GLU A 118 2.54 -11.10 -9.89
N GLU A 119 3.60 -10.38 -10.26
CA GLU A 119 3.83 -9.02 -9.78
C GLU A 119 2.68 -8.08 -10.20
N MET A 120 2.23 -8.18 -11.45
CA MET A 120 1.09 -7.45 -11.99
C MET A 120 -0.20 -7.69 -11.18
N PHE A 121 -0.47 -8.95 -10.79
CA PHE A 121 -1.64 -9.27 -9.98
C PHE A 121 -1.64 -8.49 -8.67
N TRP A 122 -0.52 -8.46 -7.94
CA TRP A 122 -0.41 -7.75 -6.68
C TRP A 122 -0.41 -6.22 -6.87
N ALA A 123 0.23 -5.72 -7.93
CA ALA A 123 0.24 -4.30 -8.28
C ALA A 123 -1.18 -3.77 -8.54
N VAL A 124 -2.02 -4.54 -9.24
CA VAL A 124 -3.43 -4.22 -9.47
C VAL A 124 -4.23 -4.22 -8.17
N LYS A 125 -4.01 -5.19 -7.27
CA LYS A 125 -4.70 -5.24 -5.97
C LYS A 125 -4.35 -4.03 -5.08
N ALA A 126 -3.07 -3.66 -5.02
CA ALA A 126 -2.62 -2.47 -4.30
C ALA A 126 -3.23 -1.18 -4.87
N SER A 127 -3.30 -1.06 -6.20
CA SER A 127 -3.91 0.10 -6.87
C SER A 127 -5.41 0.24 -6.56
N LYS A 128 -6.17 -0.87 -6.66
CA LYS A 128 -7.60 -0.88 -6.32
C LYS A 128 -7.83 -0.50 -4.86
N PHE A 129 -6.94 -0.91 -3.95
CA PHE A 129 -7.01 -0.50 -2.55
C PHE A 129 -6.77 1.01 -2.40
N CYS A 130 -5.81 1.58 -3.13
CA CYS A 130 -5.59 3.02 -3.19
C CYS A 130 -6.83 3.80 -3.62
N GLU A 131 -7.42 3.43 -4.75
CA GLU A 131 -8.63 4.06 -5.30
C GLU A 131 -9.81 3.98 -4.32
N LYS A 132 -9.92 2.86 -3.59
CA LYS A 132 -11.00 2.66 -2.61
C LYS A 132 -10.85 3.52 -1.36
N VAL A 133 -9.63 3.63 -0.85
CA VAL A 133 -9.35 4.35 0.41
C VAL A 133 -9.23 5.85 0.18
N LEU A 134 -8.51 6.27 -0.86
CA LEU A 134 -8.27 7.66 -1.21
C LEU A 134 -9.11 8.04 -2.42
N LYS A 135 -10.40 8.29 -2.22
CA LYS A 135 -11.34 8.49 -3.33
C LYS A 135 -11.02 9.74 -4.12
N ASP A 136 -11.36 9.75 -5.41
CA ASP A 136 -11.30 10.96 -6.22
C ASP A 136 -12.10 12.09 -5.57
N ASN A 137 -11.53 13.29 -5.61
CA ASN A 137 -12.05 14.51 -4.96
C ASN A 137 -12.09 14.49 -3.42
N GLN A 138 -11.58 13.44 -2.76
CA GLN A 138 -11.44 13.42 -1.31
C GLN A 138 -10.42 14.47 -0.87
N ILE A 139 -10.73 15.16 0.23
CA ILE A 139 -9.81 16.09 0.88
C ILE A 139 -8.95 15.30 1.87
N VAL A 140 -7.65 15.53 1.79
CA VAL A 140 -6.63 14.84 2.59
C VAL A 140 -5.61 15.85 3.10
N TYR A 141 -4.81 15.43 4.08
CA TYR A 141 -3.67 16.18 4.58
C TYR A 141 -2.39 15.43 4.23
N ILE A 142 -1.48 16.09 3.53
CA ILE A 142 -0.22 15.51 3.06
C ILE A 142 0.88 15.90 4.05
N TYR A 143 1.54 14.92 4.65
CA TYR A 143 2.76 15.17 5.42
C TYR A 143 3.97 14.96 4.51
N ALA A 144 4.55 16.04 3.99
CA ALA A 144 5.71 16.01 3.10
C ALA A 144 7.05 15.91 3.86
N THR A 145 7.96 15.08 3.36
CA THR A 145 9.32 14.91 3.90
C THR A 145 10.41 15.37 2.94
N GLY A 146 10.10 15.53 1.65
CA GLY A 146 11.02 16.06 0.65
C GLY A 146 10.58 15.72 -0.77
N LYS A 147 11.55 15.69 -1.69
CA LYS A 147 11.35 15.25 -3.07
C LYS A 147 12.26 14.08 -3.41
N ASP A 148 11.79 13.16 -4.24
CA ASP A 148 12.62 12.10 -4.78
C ASP A 148 13.43 12.56 -6.01
N THR A 149 14.26 11.67 -6.57
CA THR A 149 15.09 11.93 -7.74
C THR A 149 14.30 12.25 -9.01
N TYR A 150 13.00 11.95 -9.04
CA TYR A 150 12.09 12.22 -10.15
C TYR A 150 11.21 13.45 -9.90
N GLY A 151 11.49 14.21 -8.82
CA GLY A 151 10.76 15.43 -8.46
C GLY A 151 9.38 15.20 -7.86
N ARG A 152 8.99 13.95 -7.56
CA ARG A 152 7.76 13.64 -6.82
C ARG A 152 7.94 14.05 -5.37
N ILE A 153 6.87 14.49 -4.72
CA ILE A 153 6.91 14.76 -3.28
C ILE A 153 6.87 13.41 -2.56
N THR A 154 7.86 13.15 -1.71
CA THR A 154 7.82 12.02 -0.78
C THR A 154 7.02 12.44 0.44
N ALA A 155 5.94 11.72 0.75
CA ALA A 155 5.03 12.10 1.82
C ALA A 155 4.22 10.90 2.34
N ASP A 156 3.43 11.10 3.37
CA ASP A 156 2.28 10.22 3.66
C ASP A 156 0.97 11.01 3.55
N VAL A 157 -0.12 10.28 3.35
CA VAL A 157 -1.47 10.83 3.15
C VAL A 157 -2.33 10.52 4.36
N PHE A 158 -2.74 11.57 5.06
CA PHE A 158 -3.64 11.51 6.20
C PHE A 158 -5.08 11.80 5.76
N PHE A 159 -6.00 10.90 6.11
CA PHE A 159 -7.40 10.97 5.68
C PHE A 159 -8.35 10.53 6.80
N SER A 160 -9.66 10.66 6.56
CA SER A 160 -10.72 10.19 7.45
C SER A 160 -11.62 9.20 6.72
N TYR A 161 -11.96 8.09 7.37
CA TYR A 161 -12.95 7.13 6.86
C TYR A 161 -14.38 7.67 6.96
N ASP A 162 -14.65 8.49 7.98
CA ASP A 162 -16.00 8.98 8.30
C ASP A 162 -16.31 10.32 7.61
N ASN A 163 -15.28 11.05 7.19
CA ASN A 163 -15.42 12.36 6.55
C ASN A 163 -14.50 12.46 5.32
N ASN A 164 -15.06 12.48 4.10
CA ASN A 164 -14.25 12.68 2.88
C ASN A 164 -13.79 14.15 2.71
N GLN A 165 -14.23 15.06 3.58
CA GLN A 165 -13.89 16.48 3.57
C GLN A 165 -13.48 16.96 4.97
N PRO A 166 -12.40 16.42 5.57
CA PRO A 166 -11.92 16.89 6.86
C PRO A 166 -11.61 18.40 6.80
N ASN A 167 -12.08 19.11 7.82
CA ASN A 167 -11.87 20.55 7.93
C ASN A 167 -10.54 20.88 8.63
N SER A 168 -10.00 19.96 9.41
CA SER A 168 -8.73 20.09 10.10
C SER A 168 -7.90 18.79 10.04
N VAL A 169 -6.60 18.92 10.32
CA VAL A 169 -5.67 17.77 10.34
C VAL A 169 -6.07 16.72 11.38
N GLU A 170 -6.65 17.13 12.50
CA GLU A 170 -7.03 16.24 13.60
C GLU A 170 -8.26 15.38 13.27
N GLU A 171 -9.04 15.76 12.27
CA GLU A 171 -10.09 14.93 11.69
C GLU A 171 -9.54 13.86 10.75
N ALA A 172 -8.37 14.11 10.14
CA ALA A 172 -7.69 13.22 9.20
C ALA A 172 -6.78 12.21 9.94
N LYS A 173 -7.42 11.27 10.62
CA LYS A 173 -6.76 10.41 11.61
C LYS A 173 -6.13 9.13 11.06
N HIS A 174 -6.13 8.88 9.76
CA HIS A 174 -5.60 7.62 9.21
C HIS A 174 -4.45 7.88 8.27
N SER A 175 -3.31 7.22 8.51
CA SER A 175 -2.19 7.17 7.56
C SER A 175 -2.50 6.13 6.49
N TYR A 176 -2.51 6.54 5.22
CA TYR A 176 -2.71 5.60 4.14
C TYR A 176 -1.62 4.51 4.12
N SER A 177 -0.35 4.87 4.34
CA SER A 177 0.77 3.92 4.33
C SER A 177 0.59 2.80 5.38
N VAL A 178 0.05 3.15 6.56
CA VAL A 178 -0.31 2.20 7.61
C VAL A 178 -1.49 1.33 7.19
N GLU A 179 -2.53 1.91 6.58
CA GLU A 179 -3.74 1.19 6.19
C GLU A 179 -3.50 0.18 5.06
N ILE A 180 -2.73 0.53 4.02
CA ILE A 180 -2.39 -0.41 2.94
C ILE A 180 -1.47 -1.54 3.44
N THR A 181 -0.56 -1.23 4.37
CA THR A 181 0.28 -2.25 5.03
C THR A 181 -0.59 -3.20 5.84
N ARG A 182 -1.56 -2.68 6.61
CA ARG A 182 -2.48 -3.46 7.45
C ARG A 182 -3.40 -4.35 6.63
N ALA A 183 -3.75 -3.91 5.43
CA ALA A 183 -4.51 -4.69 4.47
C ALA A 183 -3.67 -5.77 3.76
N GLY A 184 -2.34 -5.76 3.92
CA GLY A 184 -1.44 -6.77 3.37
C GLY A 184 -1.19 -6.63 1.87
N TRP A 185 -1.35 -5.44 1.30
CA TRP A 185 -1.13 -5.17 -0.14
C TRP A 185 0.25 -4.57 -0.43
N THR A 186 1.06 -4.34 0.60
CA THR A 186 2.42 -3.82 0.48
C THR A 186 3.29 -4.37 1.62
N LEU A 187 4.61 -4.20 1.49
CA LEU A 187 5.50 -4.24 2.64
C LEU A 187 5.92 -2.81 3.02
N PRO A 188 6.08 -2.50 4.31
CA PRO A 188 6.80 -1.31 4.72
C PRO A 188 8.28 -1.49 4.41
N TYR A 189 8.99 -0.41 4.11
CA TYR A 189 10.42 -0.46 3.80
C TYR A 189 11.18 0.73 4.37
N LEU A 190 12.44 0.48 4.69
CA LEU A 190 13.41 1.47 5.12
C LEU A 190 14.74 1.15 4.45
N THR A 191 15.23 2.06 3.61
CA THR A 191 16.50 1.85 2.88
C THR A 191 17.70 1.87 3.82
N ASN A 192 17.71 2.76 4.82
CA ASN A 192 18.80 2.89 5.77
C ASN A 192 18.33 2.59 7.20
N PRO A 193 18.70 1.44 7.80
CA PRO A 193 18.31 1.09 9.16
C PRO A 193 18.75 2.10 10.24
N SER A 194 19.76 2.95 9.99
CA SER A 194 20.13 4.00 10.95
C SER A 194 19.01 5.01 11.15
N ASP A 195 18.13 5.18 10.17
CA ASP A 195 17.03 6.14 10.20
C ASP A 195 15.94 5.72 11.22
N LEU A 196 16.02 4.52 11.80
CA LEU A 196 15.19 4.12 12.94
C LEU A 196 15.36 5.06 14.16
N VAL A 197 16.49 5.78 14.27
CA VAL A 197 16.64 6.79 15.32
C VAL A 197 15.59 7.91 15.20
N THR A 198 15.08 8.19 13.99
CA THR A 198 14.07 9.23 13.78
C THR A 198 12.71 8.89 14.41
N LEU A 199 12.47 7.63 14.82
CA LEU A 199 11.28 7.28 15.60
C LEU A 199 11.17 8.08 16.90
N ILE A 200 12.30 8.49 17.48
CA ILE A 200 12.29 9.26 18.73
C ILE A 200 12.28 10.78 18.52
N ASP A 201 12.38 11.25 17.27
CA ASP A 201 12.35 12.66 16.90
C ASP A 201 10.89 13.14 16.78
N LYS A 202 10.36 13.66 17.89
CA LYS A 202 8.95 14.09 17.99
C LYS A 202 8.55 15.02 16.85
N GLY A 203 7.42 14.71 16.23
CA GLY A 203 6.84 15.53 15.19
C GLY A 203 7.23 15.10 13.78
N THR A 204 8.28 14.28 13.60
CA THR A 204 8.64 13.70 12.29
C THR A 204 7.59 12.70 11.83
N LEU A 205 7.49 12.49 10.51
CA LEU A 205 6.58 11.49 9.95
C LEU A 205 6.86 10.09 10.52
N GLN A 206 8.14 9.75 10.70
CA GLN A 206 8.60 8.47 11.22
C GLN A 206 8.15 8.25 12.66
N SER A 207 8.20 9.29 13.52
CA SER A 207 7.70 9.21 14.90
C SER A 207 6.20 8.87 15.00
N TYR A 208 5.41 9.23 13.98
CA TYR A 208 3.99 8.90 13.88
C TYR A 208 3.71 7.54 13.23
N THR A 209 4.49 7.15 12.23
CA THR A 209 4.11 6.06 11.31
C THR A 209 4.93 4.77 11.47
N PHE A 210 6.21 4.82 11.81
CA PHE A 210 7.08 3.62 11.70
C PHE A 210 6.68 2.50 12.65
N TYR A 211 6.36 2.83 13.90
CA TYR A 211 5.85 1.83 14.85
C TYR A 211 4.50 1.27 14.39
N SER A 212 3.60 2.14 13.93
CA SER A 212 2.30 1.77 13.37
C SER A 212 2.42 0.87 12.12
N LEU A 213 3.42 1.09 11.26
CA LEU A 213 3.72 0.24 10.10
C LEU A 213 4.15 -1.16 10.54
N GLY A 214 4.97 -1.28 11.58
CA GLY A 214 5.33 -2.58 12.16
C GLY A 214 4.12 -3.33 12.71
N LEU A 215 3.26 -2.64 13.47
CA LEU A 215 2.01 -3.21 13.98
C LEU A 215 1.05 -3.60 12.84
N ALA A 216 0.96 -2.77 11.80
CA ALA A 216 0.14 -3.04 10.63
C ALA A 216 0.60 -4.30 9.89
N LEU A 217 1.91 -4.45 9.67
CA LEU A 217 2.49 -5.64 9.05
C LEU A 217 2.19 -6.90 9.89
N LYS A 218 2.37 -6.82 11.21
CA LYS A 218 2.03 -7.91 12.13
C LYS A 218 0.54 -8.25 12.06
N SER A 219 -0.34 -7.25 12.08
CA SER A 219 -1.80 -7.43 11.96
C SER A 219 -2.18 -8.10 10.64
N ALA A 220 -1.61 -7.66 9.51
CA ALA A 220 -1.85 -8.27 8.21
C ALA A 220 -1.45 -9.75 8.19
N TYR A 221 -0.29 -10.09 8.77
CA TYR A 221 0.20 -11.47 8.88
C TYR A 221 -0.69 -12.33 9.78
N ASP A 222 -0.99 -11.87 11.00
CA ASP A 222 -1.76 -12.63 11.99
C ASP A 222 -3.20 -12.88 11.51
N ASN A 223 -3.78 -11.91 10.82
CA ASN A 223 -5.14 -11.99 10.27
C ASN A 223 -5.18 -12.54 8.82
N LYS A 224 -4.05 -13.01 8.27
CA LYS A 224 -3.96 -13.60 6.93
C LYS A 224 -4.57 -12.71 5.82
N ARG A 225 -4.26 -11.41 5.85
CA ARG A 225 -4.78 -10.42 4.89
C ARG A 225 -3.88 -10.27 3.67
N GLY A 226 -4.48 -9.86 2.55
CA GLY A 226 -3.75 -9.58 1.32
C GLY A 226 -2.83 -10.71 0.93
N PHE A 227 -1.53 -10.43 0.82
CA PHE A 227 -0.51 -11.43 0.49
C PHE A 227 -0.45 -12.62 1.44
N PHE A 228 -0.67 -12.37 2.74
CA PHE A 228 -0.60 -13.41 3.78
C PHE A 228 -1.81 -14.35 3.76
N TYR A 229 -2.82 -14.04 2.95
CA TYR A 229 -3.89 -14.98 2.67
C TYR A 229 -3.34 -16.19 1.90
N THR A 230 -3.45 -17.36 2.51
CA THR A 230 -3.04 -18.62 1.89
C THR A 230 -4.01 -19.74 2.25
N GLN A 231 -4.38 -20.54 1.25
CA GLN A 231 -5.05 -21.84 1.46
C GLN A 231 -4.03 -22.96 1.77
N SER A 232 -2.73 -22.66 1.65
CA SER A 232 -1.66 -23.60 1.95
C SER A 232 -1.54 -23.87 3.45
N LEU A 233 -1.05 -25.07 3.79
CA LEU A 233 -0.68 -25.46 5.16
C LEU A 233 0.47 -24.60 5.71
N PHE A 234 1.30 -24.02 4.83
CA PHE A 234 2.44 -23.20 5.22
C PHE A 234 2.06 -21.71 5.29
N LYS A 235 2.34 -21.07 6.43
CA LYS A 235 2.17 -19.62 6.60
C LYS A 235 3.20 -18.88 5.76
N LYS A 236 2.72 -18.00 4.87
CA LYS A 236 3.57 -17.08 4.11
C LYS A 236 4.21 -16.06 5.04
N LYS A 237 5.50 -15.80 4.88
CA LYS A 237 6.27 -14.80 5.62
C LYS A 237 6.49 -13.54 4.79
N PRO A 238 6.89 -12.40 5.40
CA PRO A 238 7.24 -11.21 4.64
C PRO A 238 8.35 -11.42 3.60
N THR A 239 9.30 -12.34 3.84
CA THR A 239 10.30 -12.77 2.84
C THR A 239 9.64 -13.26 1.55
N ASP A 240 8.58 -14.05 1.67
CA ASP A 240 7.87 -14.59 0.51
C ASP A 240 7.20 -13.46 -0.28
N PHE A 241 6.71 -12.42 0.40
CA PHE A 241 6.16 -11.24 -0.27
C PHE A 241 7.28 -10.45 -0.96
N SER A 242 8.43 -10.25 -0.33
CA SER A 242 9.53 -9.50 -0.94
C SER A 242 9.98 -10.09 -2.29
N ASN A 243 9.76 -11.38 -2.53
CA ASN A 243 10.03 -12.05 -3.81
C ASN A 243 9.04 -11.70 -4.94
N ILE A 244 7.89 -11.09 -4.64
CA ILE A 244 6.96 -10.56 -5.65
C ILE A 244 7.56 -9.36 -6.38
N TYR A 245 8.41 -8.59 -5.71
CA TYR A 245 9.05 -7.40 -6.28
C TYR A 245 10.19 -7.84 -7.20
N LYS A 246 9.90 -8.08 -8.48
CA LYS A 246 10.88 -8.65 -9.41
C LYS A 246 11.60 -7.58 -10.19
N ILE A 247 10.89 -6.53 -10.61
CA ILE A 247 11.52 -5.41 -11.32
C ILE A 247 12.35 -4.55 -10.35
N LYS A 248 11.74 -4.12 -9.24
CA LYS A 248 12.39 -3.29 -8.21
C LYS A 248 12.47 -4.07 -6.90
N LYS A 249 13.47 -4.93 -6.78
CA LYS A 249 13.64 -5.81 -5.62
C LYS A 249 13.71 -5.02 -4.31
N LEU A 250 12.83 -5.38 -3.38
CA LEU A 250 12.77 -4.76 -2.04
C LEU A 250 13.92 -5.21 -1.13
N GLY A 251 14.47 -6.41 -1.38
CA GLY A 251 15.53 -7.00 -0.56
C GLY A 251 15.12 -7.15 0.90
N GLU A 252 15.99 -6.68 1.80
CA GLU A 252 15.79 -6.78 3.25
C GLU A 252 15.22 -5.50 3.89
N SER A 253 14.85 -4.48 3.09
CA SER A 253 14.43 -3.17 3.62
C SER A 253 13.16 -3.22 4.48
N TRP A 254 12.38 -4.30 4.44
CA TRP A 254 11.22 -4.51 5.31
C TRP A 254 11.55 -5.05 6.71
N ARG A 255 12.74 -5.64 6.90
CA ARG A 255 13.15 -6.28 8.17
C ARG A 255 13.05 -5.37 9.40
N PRO A 256 13.36 -4.05 9.32
CA PRO A 256 13.17 -3.13 10.44
C PRO A 256 11.74 -3.05 11.00
N PHE A 257 10.73 -3.51 10.26
CA PHE A 257 9.32 -3.51 10.68
C PHE A 257 8.85 -4.88 11.18
N TRP A 258 9.76 -5.86 11.29
CA TRP A 258 9.43 -7.23 11.69
C TRP A 258 10.20 -7.64 12.94
N LYS A 259 9.49 -8.18 13.95
CA LYS A 259 10.05 -8.48 15.28
C LYS A 259 11.09 -9.62 15.26
N ASP A 260 10.92 -10.58 14.35
CA ASP A 260 11.75 -11.79 14.26
C ASP A 260 12.86 -11.66 13.21
N SER A 261 13.48 -10.49 13.13
CA SER A 261 14.37 -10.15 12.02
C SER A 261 15.85 -10.22 12.37
N GLY A 262 16.26 -10.51 13.62
CA GLY A 262 17.69 -10.50 14.00
C GLY A 262 18.42 -9.17 13.77
N VAL A 263 17.69 -8.12 13.39
CA VAL A 263 18.17 -6.75 13.17
C VAL A 263 17.44 -5.78 14.09
N ARG A 264 17.99 -4.57 14.21
CA ARG A 264 17.32 -3.47 14.90
C ARG A 264 15.97 -3.20 14.24
N ASN A 265 14.91 -3.08 15.04
CA ASN A 265 13.55 -2.94 14.53
C ASN A 265 12.70 -1.96 15.37
N VAL A 266 11.56 -1.54 14.81
CA VAL A 266 10.66 -0.53 15.40
C VAL A 266 10.12 -0.92 16.77
N PHE A 267 10.02 -2.21 17.09
CA PHE A 267 9.47 -2.68 18.37
C PHE A 267 10.43 -2.46 19.54
N GLN A 268 11.72 -2.26 19.28
CA GLN A 268 12.68 -1.92 20.33
C GLN A 268 12.47 -0.51 20.90
N TYR A 269 11.68 0.32 20.20
CA TYR A 269 11.37 1.69 20.59
C TYR A 269 9.99 1.81 21.26
N GLU A 270 9.28 0.69 21.48
CA GLU A 270 7.91 0.69 22.01
C GLU A 270 7.77 1.37 23.38
N ASN A 271 8.85 1.49 24.15
CA ASN A 271 8.86 2.07 25.49
C ASN A 271 9.21 3.57 25.50
N TYR A 272 9.49 4.20 24.36
CA TYR A 272 9.80 5.63 24.29
C TYR A 272 8.51 6.48 24.19
N ASP A 273 8.45 7.57 24.94
CA ASP A 273 7.29 8.50 24.95
C ASP A 273 7.12 9.29 23.65
N SER A 274 8.17 9.38 22.84
CA SER A 274 8.15 10.06 21.54
C SER A 274 7.54 9.22 20.43
N VAL A 275 7.39 7.91 20.63
CA VAL A 275 6.81 7.00 19.64
C VAL A 275 5.30 7.02 19.75
N TYR A 276 4.62 7.34 18.64
CA TYR A 276 3.17 7.26 18.60
C TYR A 276 2.69 5.81 18.74
N LYS A 277 1.77 5.57 19.68
CA LYS A 277 1.20 4.25 19.97
C LYS A 277 -0.31 4.30 19.70
N PRO A 278 -0.82 3.68 18.62
CA PRO A 278 -2.26 3.57 18.43
C PRO A 278 -2.85 2.74 19.57
N ALA A 279 -4.04 3.09 20.07
CA ALA A 279 -4.61 2.46 21.27
C ALA A 279 -4.96 0.96 21.09
N VAL A 280 -4.83 0.41 19.87
CA VAL A 280 -5.06 -1.00 19.51
C VAL A 280 -3.93 -1.93 19.91
N ALA A 281 -2.72 -1.39 20.13
CA ALA A 281 -1.52 -2.21 20.13
C ALA A 281 -1.41 -3.17 21.33
N GLN A 282 -2.36 -3.17 22.26
CA GLN A 282 -2.41 -4.06 23.41
C GLN A 282 -3.55 -5.08 23.30
N ASN A 283 -3.53 -5.89 22.25
CA ASN A 283 -4.22 -7.19 22.33
C ASN A 283 -3.33 -8.13 23.16
N LYS A 284 -3.87 -8.55 24.31
CA LYS A 284 -3.35 -9.64 25.15
C LYS A 284 -3.09 -10.92 24.35
#